data_AF-A0AAN9BLV7-F1
#
_entry.id   AF-A0AAN9BLV7-F1
#
_cell.length_a   1.000
_cell.length_b   1.000
_cell.length_c   1.000
_cell.angle_alpha   90.00
_cell.angle_beta   90.00
_cell.angle_gamma   90.00
#
_symmetry.space_group_name_H-M   'P 1'
#
loop_
_entity.id
_entity.type
_entity.pdbx_description
1 polymer ?
#
loop_
_entity_poly.entity_id
_entity_poly.type
_entity_poly.pdbx_seq_one_letter_code
_entity_poly.pdbx_strand_id
1 'polypeptide(L)'
;MQTFFRFKFYEMATQKTKSRSSCWREQGNAAYRQVREGVAPTLWVSRLQGALTCYSQALITADDNAERSSACKNIAMANWKLAKCKVTDDKCKVTDDDLSSSMITNYFKEALKNFQNAREYGRGRDPGWQNSLTVNALSCWNDVRQRVDEWEYEGRISELEKLVAYVIDDMAKAEEYLEIANYYFHWCVTSLGKRDYQTCLRLLGECSFPLNEARRLGQADQRLTRECEMLDNDYFMQQCVAQSIQARVRGNELLDYVMRDEESLNMDMVWEVVDWLRQASQLTRGQDLEMEAMALSDLGKVYHKVLKMKERAKPCLMKAMELAHTMVPRTFIGDEWYEFARSTVEKYQQEQVKAEEDQHQKKRQEVLSLIKEELEVLNKKKNELGRLEFLKFVYTTHPPKLTVDELEELPDWVEVQDLKKLFLKAVVHYHPDKVQEEEHGAKWKVLTEEITKLLTAHYECLK
;
A
#
# COMPACT_ATOMS: atom_id res chain seq x y z
N MET A 1 4.93 -20.27 95.33
CA MET A 1 3.79 -20.86 94.58
C MET A 1 2.80 -19.78 94.08
N GLN A 2 3.28 -18.57 93.72
CA GLN A 2 2.47 -17.48 93.12
C GLN A 2 3.03 -16.98 91.78
N THR A 3 4.22 -17.44 91.39
CA THR A 3 4.89 -17.05 90.14
C THR A 3 4.55 -17.97 88.96
N PHE A 4 3.96 -19.15 89.22
CA PHE A 4 3.61 -20.13 88.18
C PHE A 4 2.22 -19.90 87.55
N PHE A 5 1.37 -19.08 88.17
CA PHE A 5 0.03 -18.76 87.66
C PHE A 5 0.00 -17.54 86.73
N ARG A 6 1.05 -16.70 86.72
CA ARG A 6 1.13 -15.52 85.83
C ARG A 6 1.59 -15.85 84.41
N PHE A 7 2.30 -16.96 84.21
CA PHE A 7 2.78 -17.36 82.89
C PHE A 7 1.68 -17.99 82.01
N LYS A 8 0.68 -18.66 82.60
CA LYS A 8 -0.45 -19.24 81.84
C LYS A 8 -1.49 -18.22 81.36
N PHE A 9 -1.52 -17.02 81.92
CA PHE A 9 -2.43 -15.96 81.48
C PHE A 9 -1.86 -15.07 80.37
N TYR A 10 -0.54 -15.05 80.19
CA TYR A 10 0.11 -14.29 79.11
C TYR A 10 0.24 -15.09 77.79
N GLU A 11 0.14 -16.42 77.83
CA GLU A 11 0.06 -17.29 76.64
C GLU A 11 -1.36 -17.45 76.08
N MET A 12 -2.38 -16.88 76.73
CA MET A 12 -3.77 -16.87 76.23
C MET A 12 -4.14 -15.58 75.48
N ALA A 13 -3.20 -14.67 75.27
CA ALA A 13 -3.43 -13.36 74.67
C ALA A 13 -2.72 -13.16 73.31
N THR A 14 -2.73 -14.16 72.42
CA THR A 14 -2.60 -13.94 70.96
C THR A 14 -3.27 -15.05 70.15
N GLN A 15 -4.45 -15.53 70.54
CA GLN A 15 -5.38 -15.99 69.50
C GLN A 15 -5.92 -14.71 68.85
N LYS A 16 -5.29 -14.27 67.75
CA LYS A 16 -5.88 -13.24 66.87
C LYS A 16 -7.31 -13.70 66.59
N THR A 17 -8.29 -13.05 67.22
CA THR A 17 -9.70 -13.26 66.90
C THR A 17 -9.84 -13.09 65.42
N LYS A 18 -10.27 -14.17 64.75
CA LYS A 18 -10.41 -14.20 63.30
C LYS A 18 -11.33 -13.07 62.87
N SER A 19 -10.85 -12.20 62.00
CA SER A 19 -11.65 -11.08 61.51
C SER A 19 -12.90 -11.57 60.79
N ARG A 20 -13.93 -10.71 60.73
CA ARG A 20 -15.18 -11.03 60.02
C ARG A 20 -14.89 -11.30 58.53
N SER A 21 -13.99 -10.52 57.92
CA SER A 21 -13.52 -10.76 56.56
C SER A 21 -12.89 -12.14 56.39
N SER A 22 -12.02 -12.56 57.31
CA SER A 22 -11.39 -13.88 57.25
C SER A 22 -12.40 -15.02 57.40
N CYS A 23 -13.44 -14.86 58.22
CA CYS A 23 -14.52 -15.86 58.36
C CYS A 23 -15.30 -16.01 57.04
N TRP A 24 -15.69 -14.90 56.43
CA TRP A 24 -16.40 -14.90 55.14
C TRP A 24 -15.56 -15.51 54.00
N ARG A 25 -14.26 -15.20 53.93
CA ARG A 25 -13.36 -15.80 52.93
C ARG A 25 -13.25 -17.31 53.08
N GLU A 26 -13.23 -17.84 54.31
CA GLU A 26 -13.18 -19.28 54.51
C GLU A 26 -14.46 -20.00 54.12
N GLN A 27 -15.62 -19.42 54.41
CA GLN A 27 -16.90 -19.93 53.95
C GLN A 27 -16.95 -19.97 52.41
N GLY A 28 -16.53 -18.88 51.76
CA GLY A 28 -16.43 -18.84 50.30
C GLY A 28 -15.43 -19.86 49.73
N ASN A 29 -14.26 -20.01 50.37
CA ASN A 29 -13.25 -20.99 49.97
C ASN A 29 -13.79 -22.43 50.06
N ALA A 30 -14.63 -22.73 51.06
CA ALA A 30 -15.26 -24.04 51.19
C ALA A 30 -16.18 -24.33 49.99
N ALA A 31 -17.02 -23.37 49.60
CA ALA A 31 -17.85 -23.49 48.39
C ALA A 31 -17.02 -23.59 47.10
N TYR A 32 -15.98 -22.75 46.96
CA TYR A 32 -15.10 -22.74 45.79
C TYR A 32 -14.36 -24.06 45.58
N ARG A 33 -13.86 -24.70 46.65
CA ARG A 33 -13.13 -25.99 46.59
C ARG A 33 -14.01 -27.18 46.24
N GLN A 34 -15.33 -27.05 46.34
CA GLN A 34 -16.29 -28.09 45.92
C GLN A 34 -16.53 -28.10 44.40
N VAL A 35 -15.95 -27.17 43.66
CA VAL A 35 -16.00 -27.12 42.20
C VAL A 35 -14.84 -27.96 41.64
N ARG A 36 -15.11 -29.25 41.41
CA ARG A 36 -14.16 -30.27 40.94
C ARG A 36 -14.76 -31.07 39.77
N GLU A 37 -13.90 -31.74 39.01
CA GLU A 37 -14.29 -32.68 37.95
C GLU A 37 -15.29 -33.73 38.47
N GLY A 38 -16.28 -34.07 37.65
CA GLY A 38 -17.36 -35.03 37.99
C GLY A 38 -18.61 -34.43 38.65
N VAL A 39 -18.63 -33.13 38.96
CA VAL A 39 -19.84 -32.43 39.42
C VAL A 39 -20.51 -31.72 38.24
N ALA A 40 -21.85 -31.72 38.19
CA ALA A 40 -22.61 -31.10 37.10
C ALA A 40 -22.33 -29.58 36.95
N PRO A 41 -22.25 -29.04 35.71
CA PRO A 41 -21.95 -27.62 35.46
C PRO A 41 -22.90 -26.63 36.14
N THR A 42 -24.19 -26.97 36.27
CA THR A 42 -25.19 -26.15 36.97
C THR A 42 -24.88 -26.00 38.46
N LEU A 43 -24.37 -27.06 39.10
CA LEU A 43 -23.92 -27.03 40.49
C LEU A 43 -22.63 -26.23 40.64
N TRP A 44 -21.76 -26.21 39.62
CA TRP A 44 -20.57 -25.35 39.63
C TRP A 44 -20.95 -23.87 39.68
N VAL A 45 -21.87 -23.43 38.80
CA VAL A 45 -22.33 -22.03 38.76
C VAL A 45 -22.93 -21.62 40.10
N SER A 46 -23.85 -22.42 40.65
CA SER A 46 -24.48 -22.12 41.95
C SER A 46 -23.45 -22.02 43.09
N ARG A 47 -22.48 -22.96 43.16
CA ARG A 47 -21.43 -22.93 44.19
C ARG A 47 -20.50 -21.73 44.06
N LEU A 48 -20.13 -21.35 42.83
CA LEU A 48 -19.28 -20.19 42.59
C LEU A 48 -20.00 -18.88 42.88
N GLN A 49 -21.29 -18.76 42.56
CA GLN A 49 -22.12 -17.63 42.95
C GLN A 49 -22.24 -17.52 44.48
N GLY A 50 -22.44 -18.64 45.18
CA GLY A 50 -22.41 -18.67 46.65
C GLY A 50 -21.05 -18.23 47.23
N ALA A 51 -19.95 -18.65 46.61
CA ALA A 51 -18.61 -18.19 46.98
C ALA A 51 -18.43 -16.68 46.76
N LEU A 52 -18.92 -16.14 45.63
CA LEU A 52 -18.89 -14.70 45.35
C LEU A 52 -19.64 -13.89 46.40
N THR A 53 -20.85 -14.32 46.80
CA THR A 53 -21.59 -13.66 47.89
C THR A 53 -20.76 -13.58 49.17
N CYS A 54 -20.10 -14.67 49.54
CA CYS A 54 -19.22 -14.70 50.71
C CYS A 54 -18.02 -13.75 50.54
N TYR A 55 -17.35 -13.77 49.39
CA TYR A 55 -16.19 -12.91 49.15
C TYR A 55 -16.55 -11.43 49.08
N SER A 56 -17.72 -11.07 48.54
CA SER A 56 -18.23 -9.70 48.57
C SER A 56 -18.49 -9.23 50.00
N GLN A 57 -19.08 -10.06 50.86
CA GLN A 57 -19.21 -9.76 52.30
C GLN A 57 -17.83 -9.64 52.98
N ALA A 58 -16.86 -10.45 52.58
CA ALA A 58 -15.50 -10.34 53.10
C ALA A 58 -14.83 -9.02 52.70
N LEU A 59 -15.09 -8.51 51.50
CA LEU A 59 -14.57 -7.22 51.05
C LEU A 59 -15.19 -6.06 51.83
N ILE A 60 -16.51 -6.10 52.06
CA ILE A 60 -17.24 -5.08 52.84
C ILE A 60 -16.76 -5.03 54.29
N THR A 61 -16.46 -6.20 54.87
CA THR A 61 -16.05 -6.34 56.29
C THR A 61 -14.54 -6.37 56.49
N ALA A 62 -13.75 -6.00 55.48
CA ALA A 62 -12.29 -5.98 55.55
C ALA A 62 -11.78 -4.80 56.39
N ASP A 63 -10.97 -5.10 57.39
CA ASP A 63 -10.45 -4.10 58.33
C ASP A 63 -9.24 -3.36 57.74
N ASP A 64 -8.43 -4.04 56.93
CA ASP A 64 -7.19 -3.49 56.35
C ASP A 64 -7.03 -3.75 54.85
N ASN A 65 -5.97 -3.21 54.25
CA ASN A 65 -5.68 -3.39 52.83
C ASN A 65 -5.28 -4.83 52.47
N ALA A 66 -4.64 -5.58 53.36
CA ALA A 66 -4.28 -6.97 53.10
C ALA A 66 -5.52 -7.87 53.03
N GLU A 67 -6.55 -7.59 53.83
CA GLU A 67 -7.85 -8.24 53.80
C GLU A 67 -8.64 -7.87 52.56
N ARG A 68 -8.72 -6.58 52.21
CA ARG A 68 -9.33 -6.10 50.94
C ARG A 68 -8.68 -6.78 49.74
N SER A 69 -7.35 -6.78 49.70
CA SER A 69 -6.55 -7.42 48.65
C SER A 69 -6.84 -8.93 48.54
N SER A 70 -6.95 -9.63 49.68
CA SER A 70 -7.27 -11.06 49.71
C SER A 70 -8.71 -11.34 49.26
N ALA A 71 -9.67 -10.51 49.64
CA ALA A 71 -11.06 -10.63 49.22
C ALA A 71 -11.20 -10.40 47.72
N CYS A 72 -10.59 -9.34 47.18
CA CYS A 72 -10.55 -9.07 45.74
C CYS A 72 -9.90 -10.21 44.95
N LYS A 73 -8.77 -10.77 45.40
CA LYS A 73 -8.15 -11.96 44.77
C LYS A 73 -9.14 -13.13 44.70
N ASN A 74 -9.87 -13.39 45.77
CA ASN A 74 -10.86 -14.47 45.81
C ASN A 74 -12.06 -14.22 44.89
N ILE A 75 -12.58 -12.99 44.83
CA ILE A 75 -13.62 -12.57 43.88
C ILE A 75 -13.12 -12.79 42.44
N ALA A 76 -11.89 -12.38 42.14
CA ALA A 76 -11.29 -12.53 40.82
C ALA A 76 -11.21 -14.00 40.39
N MET A 77 -10.68 -14.86 41.27
CA MET A 77 -10.56 -16.31 41.01
C MET A 77 -11.92 -17.01 40.83
N ALA A 78 -12.97 -16.54 41.52
CA ALA A 78 -14.32 -17.08 41.38
C ALA A 78 -14.97 -16.66 40.05
N ASN A 79 -14.87 -15.39 39.68
CA ASN A 79 -15.36 -14.90 38.39
C ASN A 79 -14.62 -15.51 37.21
N TRP A 80 -13.29 -15.64 37.28
CA TRP A 80 -12.51 -16.31 36.25
C TRP A 80 -12.95 -17.77 36.08
N LYS A 81 -13.13 -18.50 37.17
CA LYS A 81 -13.60 -19.89 37.11
C LYS A 81 -15.03 -19.99 36.56
N LEU A 82 -15.92 -19.04 36.89
CA LEU A 82 -17.26 -18.96 36.30
C LEU A 82 -17.22 -18.77 34.78
N ALA A 83 -16.37 -17.85 34.31
CA ALA A 83 -16.17 -17.62 32.88
C ALA A 83 -15.74 -18.92 32.17
N LYS A 84 -14.72 -19.62 32.70
CA LYS A 84 -14.26 -20.90 32.14
C LYS A 84 -15.35 -21.97 32.09
N CYS A 85 -16.14 -22.11 33.17
CA CYS A 85 -17.25 -23.06 33.22
C CYS A 85 -18.29 -22.76 32.13
N LYS A 86 -18.59 -21.47 31.90
CA LYS A 86 -19.56 -21.04 30.89
C LYS A 86 -19.04 -21.20 29.46
N VAL A 87 -17.76 -20.90 29.21
CA VAL A 87 -17.13 -21.18 27.91
C VAL A 87 -17.20 -22.67 27.57
N THR A 88 -17.04 -23.55 28.54
CA THR A 88 -17.14 -25.01 28.32
C THR A 88 -18.59 -25.46 28.07
N ASP A 89 -19.58 -24.86 28.75
CA ASP A 89 -21.01 -25.17 28.56
C ASP A 89 -21.53 -24.65 27.19
N ASP A 90 -21.09 -23.47 26.75
CA ASP A 90 -21.44 -22.89 25.43
C ASP A 90 -20.92 -23.74 24.27
N LYS A 91 -19.70 -24.28 24.37
CA LYS A 91 -19.18 -25.25 23.37
C LYS A 91 -20.05 -26.50 23.23
N CYS A 92 -20.91 -26.79 24.21
CA CYS A 92 -21.80 -27.95 24.22
C CYS A 92 -23.27 -27.62 23.88
N LYS A 93 -23.66 -26.34 23.75
CA LYS A 93 -25.05 -25.94 23.51
C LYS A 93 -25.15 -24.86 22.43
N VAL A 94 -25.87 -25.20 21.35
CA VAL A 94 -26.28 -24.25 20.30
C VAL A 94 -27.54 -23.51 20.78
N THR A 95 -27.39 -22.41 21.52
CA THR A 95 -28.53 -21.52 21.85
C THR A 95 -28.10 -20.06 21.98
N ASP A 96 -28.86 -19.15 21.38
CA ASP A 96 -28.80 -17.66 21.42
C ASP A 96 -27.46 -17.04 21.86
N ASP A 97 -26.61 -16.82 20.86
CA ASP A 97 -25.17 -16.51 20.95
C ASP A 97 -24.82 -15.24 21.75
N ASP A 98 -25.67 -14.20 21.71
CA ASP A 98 -25.29 -12.87 22.23
C ASP A 98 -25.38 -12.72 23.76
N LEU A 99 -26.42 -13.28 24.39
CA LEU A 99 -26.64 -13.14 25.84
C LEU A 99 -25.64 -13.97 26.66
N SER A 100 -25.33 -15.19 26.20
CA SER A 100 -24.34 -16.05 26.85
C SER A 100 -22.94 -15.45 26.70
N SER A 101 -22.60 -15.00 25.49
CA SER A 101 -21.31 -14.37 25.20
C SER A 101 -21.07 -13.12 26.06
N SER A 102 -22.06 -12.22 26.16
CA SER A 102 -22.00 -11.03 27.01
C SER A 102 -21.84 -11.37 28.51
N MET A 103 -22.49 -12.44 28.98
CA MET A 103 -22.32 -12.88 30.37
C MET A 103 -20.89 -13.37 30.64
N ILE A 104 -20.29 -14.12 29.71
CA ILE A 104 -18.90 -14.58 29.83
C ILE A 104 -17.94 -13.38 29.85
N THR A 105 -18.13 -12.40 28.95
CA THR A 105 -17.37 -11.14 28.93
C THR A 105 -17.43 -10.44 30.28
N ASN A 106 -18.61 -10.35 30.88
CA ASN A 106 -18.80 -9.72 32.19
C ASN A 106 -18.06 -10.47 33.30
N TYR A 107 -18.05 -11.80 33.30
CA TYR A 107 -17.27 -12.57 34.27
C TYR A 107 -15.76 -12.34 34.11
N PHE A 108 -15.23 -12.33 32.88
CA PHE A 108 -13.82 -11.99 32.65
C PHE A 108 -13.49 -10.57 33.08
N LYS A 109 -14.36 -9.60 32.75
CA LYS A 109 -14.22 -8.20 33.17
C LYS A 109 -14.13 -8.07 34.68
N GLU A 110 -15.07 -8.67 35.41
CA GLU A 110 -15.07 -8.64 36.88
C GLU A 110 -13.87 -9.38 37.47
N ALA A 111 -13.38 -10.45 36.82
CA ALA A 111 -12.16 -11.11 37.24
C ALA A 111 -10.93 -10.19 37.13
N LEU A 112 -10.68 -9.63 35.95
CA LEU A 112 -9.53 -8.75 35.68
C LEU A 112 -9.56 -7.50 36.56
N LYS A 113 -10.73 -6.84 36.67
CA LYS A 113 -10.93 -5.68 37.54
C LYS A 113 -10.61 -6.00 39.01
N ASN A 114 -11.03 -7.16 39.51
CA ASN A 114 -10.72 -7.55 40.88
C ASN A 114 -9.28 -8.00 41.08
N PHE A 115 -8.60 -8.54 40.05
CA PHE A 115 -7.15 -8.72 40.09
C PHE A 115 -6.41 -7.38 40.21
N GLN A 116 -6.83 -6.37 39.45
CA GLN A 116 -6.28 -5.01 39.53
C GLN A 116 -6.48 -4.41 40.93
N ASN A 117 -7.71 -4.48 41.47
CA ASN A 117 -8.00 -4.02 42.83
C ASN A 117 -7.17 -4.78 43.88
N ALA A 118 -7.00 -6.10 43.71
CA ALA A 118 -6.19 -6.91 44.61
C ALA A 118 -4.71 -6.48 44.60
N ARG A 119 -4.17 -6.10 43.43
CA ARG A 119 -2.80 -5.55 43.29
C ARG A 119 -2.69 -4.20 43.99
N GLU A 120 -3.69 -3.33 43.80
CA GLU A 120 -3.71 -1.99 44.39
C GLU A 120 -3.73 -2.01 45.92
N TYR A 121 -4.66 -2.76 46.52
CA TYR A 121 -4.68 -2.95 47.97
C TYR A 121 -3.47 -3.76 48.47
N GLY A 122 -2.88 -4.58 47.60
CA GLY A 122 -1.80 -5.51 47.91
C GLY A 122 -0.37 -4.97 47.76
N ARG A 123 -0.18 -3.66 47.52
CA ARG A 123 1.16 -3.06 47.28
C ARG A 123 2.19 -3.34 48.38
N GLY A 124 1.75 -3.49 49.64
CA GLY A 124 2.62 -3.82 50.79
C GLY A 124 2.76 -5.32 51.10
N ARG A 125 2.22 -6.20 50.25
CA ARG A 125 2.31 -7.66 50.42
C ARG A 125 3.69 -8.16 50.01
N ASP A 126 4.03 -9.36 50.45
CA ASP A 126 5.30 -9.98 50.08
C ASP A 126 5.40 -10.23 48.56
N PRO A 127 6.62 -10.19 47.99
CA PRO A 127 6.81 -10.38 46.55
C PRO A 127 6.28 -11.71 46.02
N GLY A 128 6.30 -12.78 46.82
CA GLY A 128 5.77 -14.09 46.42
C GLY A 128 4.26 -14.06 46.21
N TRP A 129 3.53 -13.39 47.11
CA TRP A 129 2.10 -13.18 46.98
C TRP A 129 1.76 -12.31 45.77
N GLN A 130 2.51 -11.22 45.55
CA GLN A 130 2.32 -10.33 44.39
C GLN A 130 2.57 -11.08 43.07
N ASN A 131 3.65 -11.85 42.98
CA ASN A 131 3.95 -12.67 41.80
C ASN A 131 2.84 -13.70 41.54
N SER A 132 2.35 -14.39 42.58
CA SER A 132 1.22 -15.32 42.46
C SER A 132 -0.05 -14.63 41.95
N LEU A 133 -0.32 -13.38 42.35
CA LEU A 133 -1.45 -12.61 41.86
C LEU A 133 -1.27 -12.30 40.36
N THR A 134 -0.10 -11.83 39.95
CA THR A 134 0.22 -11.51 38.56
C THR A 134 0.12 -12.73 37.65
N VAL A 135 0.70 -13.86 38.03
CA VAL A 135 0.61 -15.11 37.26
C VAL A 135 -0.85 -15.52 37.04
N ASN A 136 -1.70 -15.44 38.07
CA ASN A 136 -3.12 -15.78 37.93
C ASN A 136 -3.87 -14.78 37.04
N ALA A 137 -3.59 -13.49 37.16
CA ALA A 137 -4.22 -12.46 36.36
C ALA A 137 -3.84 -12.58 34.86
N LEU A 138 -2.56 -12.82 34.56
CA LEU A 138 -2.10 -13.06 33.20
C LEU A 138 -2.64 -14.38 32.63
N SER A 139 -2.78 -15.42 33.47
CA SER A 139 -3.45 -16.66 33.05
C SER A 139 -4.92 -16.43 32.71
N CYS A 140 -5.61 -15.57 33.47
CA CYS A 140 -6.98 -15.16 33.16
C CYS A 140 -7.05 -14.39 31.83
N TRP A 141 -6.09 -13.50 31.57
CA TRP A 141 -5.99 -12.81 30.28
C TRP A 141 -5.74 -13.78 29.12
N ASN A 142 -4.87 -14.78 29.30
CA ASN A 142 -4.61 -15.80 28.29
C ASN A 142 -5.87 -16.61 27.93
N ASP A 143 -6.71 -16.93 28.91
CA ASP A 143 -7.99 -17.59 28.64
C ASP A 143 -8.95 -16.69 27.84
N VAL A 144 -8.91 -15.36 28.03
CA VAL A 144 -9.66 -14.40 27.19
C VAL A 144 -9.14 -14.46 25.76
N ARG A 145 -7.82 -14.38 25.56
CA ARG A 145 -7.19 -14.46 24.23
C ARG A 145 -7.55 -15.75 23.51
N GLN A 146 -7.41 -16.89 24.19
CA GLN A 146 -7.74 -18.19 23.62
C GLN A 146 -9.21 -18.30 23.21
N ARG A 147 -10.13 -17.65 23.93
CA ARG A 147 -11.56 -17.66 23.59
C ARG A 147 -11.84 -16.96 22.25
N VAL A 148 -11.11 -15.89 21.94
CA VAL A 148 -11.35 -15.05 20.75
C VAL A 148 -10.39 -15.34 19.59
N ASP A 149 -9.49 -16.29 19.75
CA ASP A 149 -8.39 -16.56 18.79
C ASP A 149 -8.87 -17.03 17.41
N GLU A 150 -10.07 -17.60 17.33
CA GLU A 150 -10.71 -18.03 16.08
C GLU A 150 -11.81 -17.06 15.61
N TRP A 151 -12.05 -15.96 16.32
CA TRP A 151 -13.09 -15.00 15.96
C TRP A 151 -12.64 -14.10 14.81
N GLU A 152 -13.61 -13.65 14.00
CA GLU A 152 -13.41 -12.59 13.02
C GLU A 152 -12.88 -11.31 13.68
N TYR A 153 -12.16 -10.48 12.90
CA TYR A 153 -11.46 -9.29 13.42
C TYR A 153 -12.37 -8.38 14.26
N GLU A 154 -13.58 -8.08 13.78
CA GLU A 154 -14.50 -7.17 14.46
C GLU A 154 -14.87 -7.65 15.87
N GLY A 155 -15.33 -8.90 15.98
CA GLY A 155 -15.71 -9.50 17.25
C GLY A 155 -14.52 -9.65 18.19
N ARG A 156 -13.37 -10.07 17.65
CA ARG A 156 -12.12 -10.23 18.41
C ARG A 156 -11.67 -8.90 19.03
N ILE A 157 -11.54 -7.86 18.22
CA ILE A 157 -11.13 -6.52 18.66
C ILE A 157 -12.12 -5.98 19.68
N SER A 158 -13.42 -6.01 19.37
CA SER A 158 -14.47 -5.50 20.27
C SER A 158 -14.42 -6.14 21.66
N GLU A 159 -14.11 -7.44 21.74
CA GLU A 159 -13.99 -8.15 23.02
C GLU A 159 -12.72 -7.76 23.77
N LEU A 160 -11.57 -7.71 23.08
CA LEU A 160 -10.28 -7.37 23.69
C LEU A 160 -10.28 -5.93 24.22
N GLU A 161 -10.80 -4.96 23.46
CA GLU A 161 -10.86 -3.55 23.85
C GLU A 161 -11.68 -3.32 25.12
N LYS A 162 -12.76 -4.09 25.33
CA LYS A 162 -13.58 -4.01 26.55
C LYS A 162 -12.81 -4.42 27.81
N LEU A 163 -11.74 -5.20 27.66
CA LEU A 163 -11.09 -5.92 28.76
C LEU A 163 -9.63 -5.51 28.99
N VAL A 164 -8.90 -5.09 27.95
CA VAL A 164 -7.46 -4.79 27.99
C VAL A 164 -7.08 -3.75 29.05
N ALA A 165 -7.95 -2.78 29.30
CA ALA A 165 -7.75 -1.75 30.32
C ALA A 165 -7.53 -2.33 31.75
N TYR A 166 -8.07 -3.53 32.01
CA TYR A 166 -8.00 -4.22 33.30
C TYR A 166 -6.83 -5.21 33.41
N VAL A 167 -6.02 -5.38 32.36
CA VAL A 167 -4.77 -6.15 32.46
C VAL A 167 -3.89 -5.49 33.52
N ILE A 168 -3.38 -6.26 34.47
CA ILE A 168 -2.77 -5.66 35.66
C ILE A 168 -1.34 -5.21 35.45
N ASP A 169 -0.63 -5.78 34.48
CA ASP A 169 0.79 -5.53 34.22
C ASP A 169 0.93 -4.58 33.03
N ASP A 170 1.67 -3.48 33.21
CA ASP A 170 1.76 -2.42 32.21
C ASP A 170 2.48 -2.90 30.95
N MET A 171 3.48 -3.77 31.09
CA MET A 171 4.21 -4.31 29.94
C MET A 171 3.35 -5.29 29.15
N ALA A 172 2.72 -6.26 29.83
CA ALA A 172 1.77 -7.16 29.18
C ALA A 172 0.58 -6.42 28.54
N LYS A 173 0.13 -5.32 29.16
CA LYS A 173 -0.91 -4.45 28.61
C LYS A 173 -0.43 -3.70 27.37
N ALA A 174 0.82 -3.22 27.37
CA ALA A 174 1.41 -2.57 26.21
C ALA A 174 1.50 -3.53 25.01
N GLU A 175 1.97 -4.76 25.25
CA GLU A 175 2.02 -5.83 24.23
C GLU A 175 0.63 -6.10 23.66
N GLU A 176 -0.39 -6.15 24.51
CA GLU A 176 -1.75 -6.41 24.06
C GLU A 176 -2.34 -5.26 23.23
N TYR A 177 -2.09 -4.01 23.62
CA TYR A 177 -2.50 -2.88 22.80
C TYR A 177 -1.81 -2.90 21.43
N LEU A 178 -0.54 -3.31 21.36
CA LEU A 178 0.14 -3.50 20.08
C LEU A 178 -0.51 -4.62 19.25
N GLU A 179 -0.89 -5.74 19.86
CA GLU A 179 -1.61 -6.81 19.17
C GLU A 179 -2.99 -6.37 18.66
N ILE A 180 -3.75 -5.59 19.43
CA ILE A 180 -5.02 -5.00 18.98
C ILE A 180 -4.78 -4.09 17.76
N ALA A 181 -3.72 -3.27 17.78
CA ALA A 181 -3.34 -2.44 16.63
C ALA A 181 -2.97 -3.30 15.40
N ASN A 182 -2.25 -4.41 15.58
CA ASN A 182 -1.96 -5.38 14.52
C ASN A 182 -3.25 -5.98 13.93
N TYR A 183 -4.24 -6.34 14.76
CA TYR A 183 -5.53 -6.83 14.26
C TYR A 183 -6.27 -5.78 13.43
N TYR A 184 -6.30 -4.51 13.85
CA TYR A 184 -6.85 -3.42 13.04
C TYR A 184 -6.13 -3.28 11.70
N PHE A 185 -4.79 -3.32 11.72
CA PHE A 185 -3.98 -3.20 10.52
C PHE A 185 -4.21 -4.35 9.54
N HIS A 186 -4.20 -5.60 10.00
CA HIS A 186 -4.49 -6.77 9.17
C HIS A 186 -5.90 -6.74 8.58
N TRP A 187 -6.88 -6.27 9.36
CA TRP A 187 -8.23 -6.07 8.85
C TRP A 187 -8.27 -4.98 7.78
N CYS A 188 -7.56 -3.87 7.93
CA CYS A 188 -7.44 -2.83 6.88
C CYS A 188 -6.87 -3.39 5.59
N VAL A 189 -5.72 -4.08 5.64
CA VAL A 189 -5.07 -4.68 4.46
C VAL A 189 -6.01 -5.65 3.76
N THR A 190 -6.73 -6.47 4.52
CA THR A 190 -7.72 -7.41 3.98
C THR A 190 -8.88 -6.68 3.30
N SER A 191 -9.40 -5.62 3.90
CA SER A 191 -10.48 -4.80 3.33
C SER A 191 -10.03 -4.08 2.06
N LEU A 192 -8.81 -3.56 2.04
CA LEU A 192 -8.23 -2.91 0.86
C LEU A 192 -8.05 -3.90 -0.31
N GLY A 193 -7.61 -5.13 -0.02
CA GLY A 193 -7.54 -6.20 -1.02
C GLY A 193 -8.91 -6.57 -1.62
N LYS A 194 -10.00 -6.38 -0.86
CA LYS A 194 -11.39 -6.51 -1.33
C LYS A 194 -11.93 -5.25 -2.03
N ARG A 195 -11.06 -4.25 -2.26
CA ARG A 195 -11.39 -2.92 -2.83
C ARG A 195 -12.32 -2.07 -1.96
N ASP A 196 -12.43 -2.38 -0.66
CA ASP A 196 -13.18 -1.59 0.31
C ASP A 196 -12.25 -0.61 1.03
N TYR A 197 -11.91 0.47 0.32
CA TYR A 197 -11.05 1.53 0.85
C TYR A 197 -11.73 2.31 1.98
N GLN A 198 -13.07 2.37 2.02
CA GLN A 198 -13.82 3.11 3.04
C GLN A 198 -13.67 2.44 4.41
N THR A 199 -13.85 1.11 4.45
CA THR A 199 -13.59 0.34 5.66
C THR A 199 -12.13 0.43 6.07
N CYS A 200 -11.18 0.36 5.13
CA CYS A 200 -9.75 0.50 5.47
C CYS A 200 -9.46 1.88 6.10
N LEU A 201 -9.92 2.99 5.51
CA LEU A 201 -9.73 4.33 6.10
C LEU A 201 -10.34 4.47 7.50
N ARG A 202 -11.52 3.89 7.74
CA ARG A 202 -12.13 3.87 9.07
C ARG A 202 -11.25 3.11 10.07
N LEU A 203 -10.83 1.90 9.72
CA LEU A 203 -10.01 1.04 10.57
C LEU A 203 -8.64 1.66 10.86
N LEU A 204 -8.07 2.40 9.92
CA LEU A 204 -6.85 3.17 10.16
C LEU A 204 -7.08 4.20 11.28
N GLY A 205 -8.17 4.96 11.23
CA GLY A 205 -8.52 5.89 12.31
C GLY A 205 -8.57 5.23 13.69
N GLU A 206 -9.19 4.05 13.78
CA GLU A 206 -9.33 3.29 15.04
C GLU A 206 -8.00 2.72 15.56
N CYS A 207 -7.05 2.40 14.68
CA CYS A 207 -5.73 1.86 15.06
C CYS A 207 -4.87 2.85 15.89
N SER A 208 -5.14 4.15 15.76
CA SER A 208 -4.37 5.20 16.42
C SER A 208 -4.38 5.11 17.95
N PHE A 209 -5.53 4.76 18.55
CA PHE A 209 -5.66 4.65 20.00
C PHE A 209 -4.81 3.51 20.59
N PRO A 210 -5.00 2.23 20.18
CA PRO A 210 -4.22 1.13 20.74
C PRO A 210 -2.72 1.31 20.51
N LEU A 211 -2.29 1.79 19.34
CA LEU A 211 -0.88 2.01 19.05
C LEU A 211 -0.23 3.07 19.96
N ASN A 212 -0.93 4.17 20.22
CA ASN A 212 -0.45 5.20 21.13
C ASN A 212 -0.38 4.70 22.59
N GLU A 213 -1.33 3.87 23.01
CA GLU A 213 -1.35 3.33 24.36
C GLU A 213 -0.25 2.27 24.56
N ALA A 214 0.02 1.44 23.55
CA ALA A 214 1.17 0.53 23.52
C ALA A 214 2.48 1.31 23.72
N ARG A 215 2.69 2.40 22.97
CA ARG A 215 3.87 3.27 23.10
C ARG A 215 3.97 3.91 24.49
N ARG A 216 2.86 4.44 25.00
CA ARG A 216 2.82 5.13 26.30
C ARG A 216 3.23 4.19 27.45
N LEU A 217 2.73 2.95 27.42
CA LEU A 217 2.98 1.96 28.45
C LEU A 217 4.34 1.26 28.28
N GLY A 218 4.75 0.98 27.04
CA GLY A 218 5.95 0.23 26.69
C GLY A 218 7.20 1.08 26.42
N GLN A 219 7.19 2.38 26.72
CA GLN A 219 8.30 3.31 26.46
C GLN A 219 9.68 2.88 26.98
N ALA A 220 9.71 2.05 28.03
CA ALA A 220 10.95 1.53 28.60
C ALA A 220 11.50 0.31 27.84
N ASP A 221 10.68 -0.34 27.02
CA ASP A 221 11.04 -1.50 26.23
C ASP A 221 11.41 -1.08 24.79
N GLN A 222 12.69 -1.23 24.46
CA GLN A 222 13.21 -0.84 23.16
C GLN A 222 12.65 -1.71 22.02
N ARG A 223 12.31 -2.97 22.29
CA ARG A 223 11.75 -3.88 21.30
C ARG A 223 10.34 -3.44 20.94
N LEU A 224 9.47 -3.25 21.93
CA LEU A 224 8.10 -2.79 21.71
C LEU A 224 8.08 -1.43 21.01
N THR A 225 8.95 -0.50 21.43
CA THR A 225 9.05 0.81 20.77
C THR A 225 9.35 0.68 19.27
N ARG A 226 10.29 -0.19 18.88
CA ARG A 226 10.59 -0.47 17.47
C ARG A 226 9.42 -1.14 16.75
N GLU A 227 8.73 -2.08 17.39
CA GLU A 227 7.55 -2.72 16.79
C GLU A 227 6.42 -1.70 16.53
N CYS A 228 6.19 -0.76 17.45
CA CYS A 228 5.26 0.36 17.23
C CYS A 228 5.69 1.27 16.08
N GLU A 229 6.99 1.59 15.96
CA GLU A 229 7.52 2.42 14.87
C GLU A 229 7.38 1.73 13.50
N MET A 230 7.62 0.42 13.43
CA MET A 230 7.40 -0.35 12.21
C MET A 230 5.93 -0.33 11.81
N LEU A 231 5.01 -0.58 12.76
CA LEU A 231 3.58 -0.57 12.48
C LEU A 231 3.09 0.82 12.07
N ASP A 232 3.60 1.90 12.66
CA ASP A 232 3.29 3.28 12.25
C ASP A 232 3.71 3.57 10.80
N ASN A 233 4.87 3.06 10.37
CA ASN A 233 5.32 3.22 8.99
C ASN A 233 4.41 2.44 8.04
N ASP A 234 4.10 1.18 8.36
CA ASP A 234 3.20 0.36 7.54
C ASP A 234 1.80 0.96 7.46
N TYR A 235 1.31 1.49 8.59
CA TYR A 235 0.07 2.24 8.69
C TYR A 235 0.06 3.45 7.76
N PHE A 236 1.11 4.27 7.81
CA PHE A 236 1.23 5.46 6.96
C PHE A 236 1.19 5.10 5.48
N MET A 237 1.91 4.05 5.09
CA MET A 237 1.91 3.56 3.70
C MET A 237 0.52 3.11 3.26
N GLN A 238 -0.20 2.34 4.08
CA GLN A 238 -1.56 1.93 3.77
C GLN A 238 -2.55 3.11 3.72
N GLN A 239 -2.37 4.10 4.58
CA GLN A 239 -3.16 5.32 4.57
C GLN A 239 -2.97 6.09 3.26
N CYS A 240 -1.73 6.25 2.79
CA CYS A 240 -1.41 6.87 1.50
C CYS A 240 -2.12 6.17 0.34
N VAL A 241 -2.08 4.84 0.29
CA VAL A 241 -2.76 4.04 -0.75
C VAL A 241 -4.28 4.22 -0.69
N ALA A 242 -4.89 4.05 0.49
CA ALA A 242 -6.34 4.15 0.64
C ALA A 242 -6.86 5.57 0.35
N GLN A 243 -6.12 6.61 0.74
CA GLN A 243 -6.45 8.00 0.41
C GLN A 243 -6.27 8.30 -1.09
N SER A 244 -5.27 7.71 -1.75
CA SER A 244 -5.10 7.83 -3.20
C SER A 244 -6.29 7.23 -3.96
N ILE A 245 -6.75 6.05 -3.53
CA ILE A 245 -7.96 5.42 -4.09
C ILE A 245 -9.18 6.33 -3.86
N GLN A 246 -9.38 6.84 -2.66
CA GLN A 246 -10.48 7.77 -2.36
C GLN A 246 -10.45 9.01 -3.27
N ALA A 247 -9.28 9.63 -3.43
CA ALA A 247 -9.10 10.82 -4.26
C ALA A 247 -9.43 10.53 -5.73
N ARG A 248 -9.01 9.36 -6.26
CA ARG A 248 -9.38 8.94 -7.62
C ARG A 248 -10.87 8.69 -7.77
N VAL A 249 -11.50 7.99 -6.83
CA VAL A 249 -12.94 7.72 -6.86
C VAL A 249 -13.72 9.03 -6.87
N ARG A 250 -13.42 9.96 -5.96
CA ARG A 250 -14.07 11.28 -5.91
C ARG A 250 -13.84 12.09 -7.18
N GLY A 251 -12.60 12.12 -7.68
CA GLY A 251 -12.27 12.81 -8.92
C GLY A 251 -13.01 12.25 -10.13
N ASN A 252 -13.14 10.92 -10.22
CA ASN A 252 -13.86 10.27 -11.32
C ASN A 252 -15.39 10.42 -11.20
N GLU A 253 -15.95 10.36 -10.00
CA GLU A 253 -17.38 10.64 -9.75
C GLU A 253 -17.73 12.09 -10.11
N LEU A 254 -16.90 13.05 -9.71
CA LEU A 254 -17.06 14.46 -10.07
C LEU A 254 -16.92 14.65 -11.59
N LEU A 255 -15.98 13.97 -12.23
CA LEU A 255 -15.82 14.02 -13.68
C LEU A 255 -17.07 13.49 -14.39
N ASP A 256 -17.60 12.35 -13.96
CA ASP A 256 -18.82 11.77 -14.55
C ASP A 256 -20.01 12.71 -14.39
N TYR A 257 -20.16 13.35 -13.22
CA TYR A 257 -21.18 14.38 -12.97
C TYR A 257 -21.05 15.55 -13.96
N VAL A 258 -19.85 16.15 -14.05
CA VAL A 258 -19.58 17.30 -14.95
C VAL A 258 -19.79 16.94 -16.43
N MET A 259 -19.53 15.70 -16.83
CA MET A 259 -19.69 15.26 -18.23
C MET A 259 -21.14 14.93 -18.61
N ARG A 260 -22.02 14.59 -17.65
CA ARG A 260 -23.36 14.05 -17.93
C ARG A 260 -24.51 14.95 -17.52
N ASP A 261 -24.34 15.69 -16.42
CA ASP A 261 -25.46 16.33 -15.73
C ASP A 261 -25.51 17.85 -15.93
N GLU A 262 -24.47 18.46 -16.52
CA GLU A 262 -24.45 19.89 -16.84
C GLU A 262 -24.63 20.16 -18.34
N GLU A 263 -25.51 21.11 -18.69
CA GLU A 263 -25.73 21.55 -20.08
C GLU A 263 -24.49 22.22 -20.70
N SER A 264 -23.64 22.82 -19.86
CA SER A 264 -22.39 23.46 -20.24
C SER A 264 -21.27 23.02 -19.32
N LEU A 265 -20.10 22.71 -19.88
CA LEU A 265 -18.95 22.24 -19.13
C LEU A 265 -18.48 23.27 -18.08
N ASN A 266 -18.69 22.98 -16.79
CA ASN A 266 -18.16 23.79 -15.70
C ASN A 266 -16.65 23.58 -15.54
N MET A 267 -15.89 24.54 -16.04
CA MET A 267 -14.42 24.48 -16.03
C MET A 267 -13.82 24.49 -14.63
N ASP A 268 -14.46 25.11 -13.64
CA ASP A 268 -13.95 25.13 -12.26
C ASP A 268 -14.00 23.72 -11.65
N MET A 269 -15.10 22.99 -11.87
CA MET A 269 -15.21 21.59 -11.44
C MET A 269 -14.22 20.69 -12.20
N VAL A 270 -13.95 20.94 -13.48
CA VAL A 270 -12.90 20.18 -14.21
C VAL A 270 -11.51 20.39 -13.58
N TRP A 271 -11.20 21.59 -13.11
CA TRP A 271 -9.94 21.82 -12.39
C TRP A 271 -9.94 21.17 -11.01
N GLU A 272 -11.08 21.09 -10.33
CA GLU A 272 -11.20 20.33 -9.09
C GLU A 272 -10.95 18.83 -9.31
N VAL A 273 -11.46 18.24 -10.41
CA VAL A 273 -11.11 16.87 -10.83
C VAL A 273 -9.60 16.71 -11.00
N VAL A 274 -8.95 17.68 -11.67
CA VAL A 274 -7.49 17.69 -11.86
C VAL A 274 -6.76 17.69 -10.51
N ASP A 275 -7.23 18.47 -9.55
CA ASP A 275 -6.61 18.56 -8.22
C ASP A 275 -6.78 17.27 -7.43
N TRP A 276 -7.96 16.64 -7.46
CA TRP A 276 -8.18 15.31 -6.88
C TRP A 276 -7.23 14.25 -7.47
N LEU A 277 -7.11 14.18 -8.80
CA LEU A 277 -6.24 13.20 -9.46
C LEU A 277 -4.75 13.48 -9.24
N ARG A 278 -4.35 14.75 -9.14
CA ARG A 278 -2.99 15.12 -8.72
C ARG A 278 -2.71 14.69 -7.29
N GLN A 279 -3.62 14.96 -6.37
CA GLN A 279 -3.49 14.53 -4.99
C GLN A 279 -3.33 13.01 -4.90
N ALA A 280 -4.13 12.24 -5.65
CA ALA A 280 -3.98 10.80 -5.73
C ALA A 280 -2.57 10.36 -6.16
N SER A 281 -2.04 10.95 -7.23
CA SER A 281 -0.68 10.63 -7.70
C SER A 281 0.42 11.00 -6.70
N GLN A 282 0.23 12.08 -5.95
CA GLN A 282 1.19 12.56 -4.95
C GLN A 282 1.21 11.65 -3.72
N LEU A 283 0.05 11.18 -3.28
CA LEU A 283 -0.09 10.32 -2.10
C LEU A 283 0.68 9.01 -2.24
N THR A 284 0.72 8.43 -3.43
CA THR A 284 1.37 7.12 -3.68
C THR A 284 2.75 7.24 -4.33
N ARG A 285 3.28 8.45 -4.48
CA ARG A 285 4.49 8.71 -5.27
C ARG A 285 5.69 7.94 -4.74
N GLY A 286 6.24 7.03 -5.54
CA GLY A 286 7.39 6.19 -5.18
C GLY A 286 7.11 5.17 -4.07
N GLN A 287 5.86 5.05 -3.62
CA GLN A 287 5.39 4.14 -2.59
C GLN A 287 4.57 3.00 -3.19
N ASP A 288 3.61 3.35 -4.06
CA ASP A 288 2.79 2.41 -4.82
C ASP A 288 2.77 2.85 -6.28
N LEU A 289 3.64 2.21 -7.08
CA LEU A 289 3.88 2.56 -8.47
C LEU A 289 2.66 2.31 -9.35
N GLU A 290 1.83 1.32 -9.02
CA GLU A 290 0.61 1.02 -9.77
C GLU A 290 -0.43 2.12 -9.52
N MET A 291 -0.70 2.45 -8.26
CA MET A 291 -1.66 3.49 -7.92
C MET A 291 -1.23 4.85 -8.44
N GLU A 292 0.08 5.16 -8.39
CA GLU A 292 0.66 6.35 -9.03
C GLU A 292 0.41 6.35 -10.55
N ALA A 293 0.68 5.24 -11.23
CA ALA A 293 0.48 5.12 -12.68
C ALA A 293 -0.99 5.26 -13.08
N MET A 294 -1.91 4.64 -12.32
CA MET A 294 -3.34 4.75 -12.56
C MET A 294 -3.84 6.20 -12.39
N ALA A 295 -3.42 6.89 -11.31
CA ALA A 295 -3.76 8.29 -11.08
C ALA A 295 -3.23 9.21 -12.19
N LEU A 296 -2.00 8.98 -12.65
CA LEU A 296 -1.40 9.72 -13.76
C LEU A 296 -2.11 9.45 -15.10
N SER A 297 -2.57 8.22 -15.33
CA SER A 297 -3.36 7.89 -16.52
C SER A 297 -4.70 8.60 -16.53
N ASP A 298 -5.43 8.57 -15.41
CA ASP A 298 -6.69 9.29 -15.24
C ASP A 298 -6.49 10.82 -15.43
N LEU A 299 -5.44 11.38 -14.83
CA LEU A 299 -5.09 12.80 -14.98
C LEU A 299 -4.77 13.14 -16.45
N GLY A 300 -3.97 12.30 -17.11
CA GLY A 300 -3.64 12.43 -18.53
C GLY A 300 -4.87 12.34 -19.43
N LYS A 301 -5.85 11.50 -19.06
CA LYS A 301 -7.15 11.37 -19.75
C LYS A 301 -7.94 12.66 -19.67
N VAL A 302 -8.01 13.32 -18.52
CA VAL A 302 -8.67 14.62 -18.36
C VAL A 302 -7.98 15.68 -19.21
N TYR A 303 -6.64 15.78 -19.15
CA TYR A 303 -5.91 16.72 -20.00
C TYR A 303 -6.11 16.47 -21.49
N HIS A 304 -6.12 15.20 -21.92
CA HIS A 304 -6.27 14.84 -23.33
C HIS A 304 -7.71 15.00 -23.84
N LYS A 305 -8.68 14.36 -23.17
CA LYS A 305 -10.06 14.24 -23.67
C LYS A 305 -10.91 15.46 -23.34
N VAL A 306 -10.74 16.05 -22.16
CA VAL A 306 -11.59 17.15 -21.69
C VAL A 306 -10.96 18.49 -22.02
N LEU A 307 -9.76 18.75 -21.49
CA LEU A 307 -9.11 20.06 -21.59
C LEU A 307 -8.37 20.29 -22.93
N LYS A 308 -8.19 19.24 -23.74
CA LYS A 308 -7.43 19.27 -25.01
C LYS A 308 -6.01 19.83 -24.87
N MET A 309 -5.37 19.64 -23.72
CA MET A 309 -4.02 20.10 -23.39
C MET A 309 -2.98 19.00 -23.61
N LYS A 310 -2.54 18.81 -24.87
CA LYS A 310 -1.55 17.78 -25.24
C LYS A 310 -0.25 17.87 -24.44
N GLU A 311 0.28 19.08 -24.24
CA GLU A 311 1.53 19.33 -23.51
C GLU A 311 1.49 18.89 -22.04
N ARG A 312 0.30 18.87 -21.42
CA ARG A 312 0.12 18.37 -20.05
C ARG A 312 -0.23 16.88 -20.01
N ALA A 313 -0.98 16.40 -21.00
CA ALA A 313 -1.37 15.00 -21.10
C ALA A 313 -0.16 14.08 -21.38
N LYS A 314 0.71 14.44 -22.34
CA LYS A 314 1.81 13.58 -22.79
C LYS A 314 2.77 13.19 -21.63
N PRO A 315 3.27 14.12 -20.79
CA PRO A 315 4.13 13.76 -19.67
C PRO A 315 3.46 12.83 -18.65
N CYS A 316 2.19 13.06 -18.31
CA CYS A 316 1.46 12.19 -17.37
C CYS A 316 1.32 10.76 -17.91
N LEU A 317 0.91 10.62 -19.17
CA LEU A 317 0.69 9.31 -19.79
C LEU A 317 2.00 8.56 -20.05
N MET A 318 3.06 9.27 -20.47
CA MET A 318 4.39 8.68 -20.59
C MET A 318 4.90 8.19 -19.23
N LYS A 319 4.71 8.98 -18.17
CA LYS A 319 5.14 8.58 -16.83
C LYS A 319 4.36 7.36 -16.32
N ALA A 320 3.05 7.31 -16.55
CA ALA A 320 2.24 6.13 -16.23
C ALA A 320 2.77 4.87 -16.94
N MET A 321 3.12 4.98 -18.23
CA MET A 321 3.73 3.88 -18.97
C MET A 321 5.10 3.51 -18.42
N GLU A 322 5.98 4.47 -18.12
CA GLU A 322 7.30 4.19 -17.52
C GLU A 322 7.16 3.41 -16.22
N LEU A 323 6.28 3.85 -15.31
CA LEU A 323 6.02 3.16 -14.05
C LEU A 323 5.54 1.73 -14.28
N ALA A 324 4.62 1.52 -15.23
CA ALA A 324 4.17 0.19 -15.62
C ALA A 324 5.33 -0.73 -16.04
N HIS A 325 6.28 -0.23 -16.84
CA HIS A 325 7.45 -1.00 -17.28
C HIS A 325 8.44 -1.31 -16.15
N THR A 326 8.47 -0.53 -15.08
CA THR A 326 9.32 -0.85 -13.92
C THR A 326 8.80 -2.02 -13.08
N MET A 327 7.53 -2.43 -13.25
CA MET A 327 6.88 -3.47 -12.46
C MET A 327 6.92 -4.88 -13.10
N VAL A 328 7.81 -5.12 -14.07
CA VAL A 328 8.04 -6.45 -14.68
C VAL A 328 8.37 -7.49 -13.59
N PRO A 329 7.80 -8.73 -13.64
CA PRO A 329 7.10 -9.36 -14.75
C PRO A 329 5.58 -9.14 -14.79
N ARG A 330 5.01 -8.28 -13.93
CA ARG A 330 3.59 -7.98 -13.99
C ARG A 330 3.23 -7.31 -15.31
N THR A 331 2.15 -7.76 -15.94
CA THR A 331 1.60 -7.18 -17.15
C THR A 331 0.28 -6.47 -16.83
N PHE A 332 0.03 -5.36 -17.52
CA PHE A 332 -1.17 -4.54 -17.40
C PHE A 332 -1.99 -4.54 -18.71
N ILE A 333 -1.69 -5.50 -19.61
CA ILE A 333 -2.45 -5.69 -20.85
C ILE A 333 -3.89 -6.02 -20.49
N GLY A 334 -4.83 -5.26 -21.04
CA GLY A 334 -6.26 -5.38 -20.73
C GLY A 334 -6.75 -4.48 -19.60
N ASP A 335 -5.85 -3.85 -18.82
CA ASP A 335 -6.24 -2.82 -17.87
C ASP A 335 -6.57 -1.51 -18.61
N GLU A 336 -7.77 -0.97 -18.38
CA GLU A 336 -8.28 0.19 -19.12
C GLU A 336 -7.35 1.41 -19.04
N TRP A 337 -6.78 1.66 -17.86
CA TRP A 337 -5.88 2.79 -17.62
C TRP A 337 -4.58 2.65 -18.43
N TYR A 338 -4.07 1.43 -18.57
CA TYR A 338 -2.83 1.15 -19.28
C TYR A 338 -3.04 1.21 -20.79
N GLU A 339 -4.11 0.57 -21.29
CA GLU A 339 -4.46 0.61 -22.71
C GLU A 339 -4.75 2.04 -23.20
N PHE A 340 -5.41 2.85 -22.37
CA PHE A 340 -5.62 4.25 -22.68
C PHE A 340 -4.31 5.03 -22.79
N ALA A 341 -3.39 4.87 -21.83
CA ALA A 341 -2.10 5.54 -21.85
C ALA A 341 -1.26 5.10 -23.07
N ARG A 342 -1.18 3.79 -23.31
CA ARG A 342 -0.45 3.19 -24.45
C ARG A 342 -0.91 3.74 -25.78
N SER A 343 -2.21 3.63 -26.07
CA SER A 343 -2.79 4.08 -27.35
C SER A 343 -2.65 5.59 -27.56
N THR A 344 -2.80 6.39 -26.51
CA THR A 344 -2.68 7.85 -26.61
C THR A 344 -1.24 8.30 -26.82
N VAL A 345 -0.28 7.68 -26.13
CA VAL A 345 1.16 7.96 -26.32
C VAL A 345 1.60 7.56 -27.73
N GLU A 346 1.18 6.39 -28.23
CA GLU A 346 1.47 5.94 -29.59
C GLU A 346 0.93 6.94 -30.63
N LYS A 347 -0.31 7.41 -30.46
CA LYS A 347 -0.89 8.45 -31.31
C LYS A 347 -0.05 9.73 -31.29
N TYR A 348 0.39 10.18 -30.12
CA TYR A 348 1.24 11.38 -30.02
C TYR A 348 2.59 11.22 -30.71
N GLN A 349 3.18 10.02 -30.66
CA GLN A 349 4.42 9.70 -31.37
C GLN A 349 4.20 9.71 -32.89
N GLN A 350 3.13 9.10 -33.38
CA GLN A 350 2.79 9.10 -34.80
C GLN A 350 2.52 10.52 -35.34
N GLU A 351 1.78 11.33 -34.59
CA GLU A 351 1.54 12.74 -34.95
C GLU A 351 2.84 13.55 -35.01
N GLN A 352 3.78 13.29 -34.11
CA GLN A 352 5.07 13.95 -34.10
C GLN A 352 5.92 13.56 -35.31
N VAL A 353 6.04 12.25 -35.59
CA VAL A 353 6.75 11.74 -36.77
C VAL A 353 6.16 12.34 -38.05
N LYS A 354 4.83 12.33 -38.18
CA LYS A 354 4.17 12.92 -39.35
C LYS A 354 4.42 14.42 -39.49
N ALA A 355 4.40 15.18 -38.39
CA ALA A 355 4.67 16.61 -38.42
C ALA A 355 6.13 16.91 -38.83
N GLU A 356 7.08 16.10 -38.34
CA GLU A 356 8.50 16.17 -38.72
C GLU A 356 8.69 15.82 -40.21
N GLU A 357 8.03 14.76 -40.71
CA GLU A 357 8.00 14.39 -42.13
C GLU A 357 7.39 15.48 -43.02
N ASP A 358 6.25 16.05 -42.63
CA ASP A 358 5.58 17.12 -43.36
C ASP A 358 6.45 18.39 -43.42
N GLN A 359 7.14 18.73 -42.32
CA GLN A 359 8.07 19.85 -42.28
C GLN A 359 9.29 19.60 -43.15
N HIS A 360 9.85 18.39 -43.08
CA HIS A 360 10.97 17.97 -43.93
C HIS A 360 10.56 18.04 -45.42
N GLN A 361 9.38 17.53 -45.77
CA GLN A 361 8.88 17.54 -47.14
C GLN A 361 8.63 18.96 -47.67
N LYS A 362 8.12 19.88 -46.84
CA LYS A 362 7.97 21.29 -47.21
C LYS A 362 9.31 21.96 -47.51
N LYS A 363 10.29 21.81 -46.62
CA LYS A 363 11.67 22.32 -46.83
C LYS A 363 12.26 21.76 -48.12
N ARG A 364 12.07 20.46 -48.35
CA ARG A 364 12.51 19.77 -49.57
C ARG A 364 11.84 20.33 -50.83
N GLN A 365 10.53 20.60 -50.80
CA GLN A 365 9.80 21.19 -51.92
C GLN A 365 10.29 22.61 -52.25
N GLU A 366 10.59 23.42 -51.24
CA GLU A 366 11.18 24.75 -51.45
C GLU A 366 12.52 24.65 -52.19
N VAL A 367 13.41 23.75 -51.75
CA VAL A 367 14.69 23.51 -52.44
C VAL A 367 14.48 22.96 -53.86
N LEU A 368 13.56 22.01 -54.06
CA LEU A 368 13.23 21.48 -55.39
C LEU A 368 12.79 22.57 -56.37
N SER A 369 12.06 23.59 -55.90
CA SER A 369 11.66 24.71 -56.73
C SER A 369 12.85 25.56 -57.19
N LEU A 370 13.86 25.73 -56.34
CA LEU A 370 15.09 26.47 -56.65
C LEU A 370 16.01 25.72 -57.63
N ILE A 371 16.02 24.38 -57.57
CA ILE A 371 16.83 23.54 -58.48
C ILE A 371 16.05 23.05 -59.69
N LYS A 372 14.81 23.52 -59.90
CA LYS A 372 13.92 23.00 -60.94
C LYS A 372 14.55 23.06 -62.33
N GLU A 373 15.14 24.19 -62.70
CA GLU A 373 15.81 24.36 -64.00
C GLU A 373 17.02 23.44 -64.14
N GLU A 374 17.82 23.29 -63.08
CA GLU A 374 18.97 22.36 -63.04
C GLU A 374 18.50 20.90 -63.21
N LEU A 375 17.38 20.52 -62.59
CA LEU A 375 16.77 19.19 -62.74
C LEU A 375 16.17 18.96 -64.13
N GLU A 376 15.57 19.98 -64.75
CA GLU A 376 15.08 19.89 -66.13
C GLU A 376 16.23 19.68 -67.11
N VAL A 377 17.36 20.39 -66.93
CA VAL A 377 18.58 20.17 -67.71
C VAL A 377 19.13 18.76 -67.50
N LEU A 378 19.22 18.29 -66.25
CA LEU A 378 19.66 16.93 -65.93
C LEU A 378 18.78 15.87 -66.59
N ASN A 379 17.45 15.99 -66.48
CA ASN A 379 16.52 15.05 -67.10
C ASN A 379 16.55 15.11 -68.62
N LYS A 380 16.71 16.30 -69.22
CA LYS A 380 16.88 16.44 -70.67
C LYS A 380 18.15 15.75 -71.13
N LYS A 381 19.28 16.00 -70.46
CA LYS A 381 20.58 15.36 -70.78
C LYS A 381 20.58 13.87 -70.57
N LYS A 382 19.84 13.37 -69.57
CA LYS A 382 19.61 11.94 -69.35
C LYS A 382 19.02 11.24 -70.58
N ASN A 383 18.12 11.91 -71.29
CA ASN A 383 17.42 11.35 -72.45
C ASN A 383 18.15 11.62 -73.78
N GLU A 384 18.90 12.71 -73.87
CA GLU A 384 19.64 13.10 -75.09
C GLU A 384 20.99 12.40 -75.24
N LEU A 385 21.69 12.18 -74.12
CA LEU A 385 23.05 11.66 -74.12
C LEU A 385 23.06 10.13 -74.03
N GLY A 386 24.10 9.52 -74.60
CA GLY A 386 24.47 8.16 -74.27
C GLY A 386 24.80 8.03 -72.78
N ARG A 387 24.71 6.82 -72.24
CA ARG A 387 24.87 6.57 -70.79
C ARG A 387 26.22 7.04 -70.25
N LEU A 388 27.32 6.80 -70.98
CA LEU A 388 28.65 7.23 -70.58
C LEU A 388 28.78 8.76 -70.64
N GLU A 389 28.23 9.37 -71.67
CA GLU A 389 28.21 10.81 -71.89
C GLU A 389 27.38 11.53 -70.83
N PHE A 390 26.24 10.95 -70.41
CA PHE A 390 25.45 11.45 -69.29
C PHE A 390 26.23 11.38 -67.98
N LEU A 391 26.92 10.28 -67.70
CA LEU A 391 27.74 10.15 -66.50
C LEU A 391 28.87 11.18 -66.46
N LYS A 392 29.58 11.39 -67.59
CA LYS A 392 30.59 12.45 -67.75
C LYS A 392 29.98 13.84 -67.53
N PHE A 393 28.79 14.10 -68.08
CA PHE A 393 28.07 15.36 -67.90
C PHE A 393 27.77 15.63 -66.42
N VAL A 394 27.28 14.64 -65.68
CA VAL A 394 26.97 14.76 -64.24
C VAL A 394 28.24 15.09 -63.44
N TYR A 395 29.34 14.36 -63.64
CA TYR A 395 30.61 14.61 -62.93
C TYR A 395 31.23 15.98 -63.27
N THR A 396 31.03 16.47 -64.48
CA THR A 396 31.56 17.76 -64.90
C THR A 396 30.70 18.92 -64.35
N THR A 397 29.38 18.79 -64.43
CA THR A 397 28.44 19.88 -64.10
C THR A 397 28.15 19.94 -62.60
N HIS A 398 28.11 18.78 -61.95
CA HIS A 398 27.80 18.64 -60.53
C HIS A 398 28.85 17.74 -59.86
N PRO A 399 30.13 18.13 -59.81
CA PRO A 399 31.19 17.27 -59.29
C PRO A 399 30.91 16.82 -57.84
N PRO A 400 31.09 15.52 -57.53
CA PRO A 400 30.82 15.00 -56.20
C PRO A 400 31.80 15.61 -55.19
N LYS A 401 31.35 15.89 -53.98
CA LYS A 401 32.15 16.53 -52.92
C LYS A 401 32.98 15.50 -52.15
N LEU A 402 33.83 14.78 -52.88
CA LEU A 402 34.76 13.79 -52.34
C LEU A 402 36.19 14.35 -52.31
N THR A 403 37.08 13.71 -51.57
CA THR A 403 38.51 14.05 -51.62
C THR A 403 39.09 13.66 -52.99
N VAL A 404 40.12 14.38 -53.45
CA VAL A 404 40.70 14.18 -54.80
C VAL A 404 41.18 12.75 -55.02
N ASP A 405 41.64 12.09 -53.96
CA ASP A 405 42.11 10.70 -53.99
C ASP A 405 40.98 9.66 -54.20
N GLU A 406 39.72 10.06 -54.00
CA GLU A 406 38.53 9.20 -54.19
C GLU A 406 37.91 9.33 -55.60
N LEU A 407 38.39 10.30 -56.39
CA LEU A 407 37.88 10.64 -57.72
C LEU A 407 38.83 10.13 -58.82
N GLU A 408 38.51 8.95 -59.37
CA GLU A 408 39.16 8.44 -60.58
C GLU A 408 38.64 9.15 -61.85
N GLU A 409 39.52 9.37 -62.83
CA GLU A 409 39.12 9.89 -64.15
C GLU A 409 38.20 8.90 -64.87
N LEU A 410 37.09 9.42 -65.42
CA LEU A 410 36.15 8.60 -66.19
C LEU A 410 36.77 8.25 -67.56
N PRO A 411 36.73 6.97 -67.98
CA PRO A 411 37.35 6.53 -69.22
C PRO A 411 36.67 7.12 -70.46
N ASP A 412 37.42 7.25 -71.55
CA ASP A 412 36.90 7.77 -72.80
C ASP A 412 35.90 6.84 -73.48
N TRP A 413 36.08 5.54 -73.29
CA TRP A 413 35.22 4.48 -73.80
C TRP A 413 35.20 3.30 -72.81
N VAL A 414 34.07 2.59 -72.72
CA VAL A 414 33.91 1.42 -71.85
C VAL A 414 32.94 0.41 -72.47
N GLU A 415 33.20 -0.87 -72.23
CA GLU A 415 32.26 -1.94 -72.55
C GLU A 415 31.03 -1.89 -71.64
N VAL A 416 29.90 -2.42 -72.13
CA VAL A 416 28.61 -2.40 -71.42
C VAL A 416 28.70 -3.03 -70.03
N GLN A 417 29.52 -4.07 -69.85
CA GLN A 417 29.72 -4.74 -68.57
C GLN A 417 30.43 -3.86 -67.53
N ASP A 418 31.39 -3.03 -67.96
CA ASP A 418 32.12 -2.12 -67.06
C ASP A 418 31.37 -0.81 -66.82
N LEU A 419 30.50 -0.41 -67.76
CA LEU A 419 29.59 0.73 -67.58
C LEU A 419 28.67 0.55 -66.37
N LYS A 420 28.20 -0.67 -66.11
CA LYS A 420 27.37 -0.99 -64.93
C LYS A 420 28.12 -0.74 -63.62
N LYS A 421 29.40 -1.11 -63.54
CA LYS A 421 30.25 -0.85 -62.36
C LYS A 421 30.47 0.65 -62.15
N LEU A 422 30.66 1.41 -63.23
CA LEU A 422 30.82 2.87 -63.15
C LEU A 422 29.57 3.56 -62.59
N PHE A 423 28.37 3.17 -63.03
CA PHE A 423 27.13 3.72 -62.47
C PHE A 423 26.93 3.33 -61.00
N LEU A 424 27.28 2.10 -60.59
CA LEU A 424 27.23 1.71 -59.17
C LEU A 424 28.16 2.57 -58.33
N LYS A 425 29.39 2.81 -58.81
CA LYS A 425 30.37 3.69 -58.15
C LYS A 425 29.84 5.13 -58.07
N ALA A 426 29.24 5.63 -59.14
CA ALA A 426 28.62 6.95 -59.16
C ALA A 426 27.47 7.08 -58.16
N VAL A 427 26.58 6.08 -58.04
CA VAL A 427 25.52 6.05 -57.01
C VAL A 427 26.13 6.16 -55.60
N VAL A 428 27.26 5.50 -55.35
CA VAL A 428 27.98 5.61 -54.06
C VAL A 428 28.58 7.01 -53.87
N HIS A 429 29.08 7.65 -54.93
CA HIS A 429 29.66 9.00 -54.84
C HIS A 429 28.61 10.07 -54.53
N TYR A 430 27.39 9.90 -55.04
CA TYR A 430 26.27 10.81 -54.83
C TYR A 430 25.30 10.34 -53.74
N HIS A 431 25.61 9.29 -52.99
CA HIS A 431 24.66 8.77 -52.01
C HIS A 431 24.32 9.85 -50.95
N PRO A 432 23.03 10.11 -50.66
CA PRO A 432 22.64 11.16 -49.73
C PRO A 432 23.32 11.04 -48.37
N ASP A 433 23.52 9.83 -47.83
CA ASP A 433 24.20 9.61 -46.53
C ASP A 433 25.64 10.12 -46.48
N LYS A 434 26.32 10.30 -47.62
CA LYS A 434 27.68 10.87 -47.67
C LYS A 434 27.69 12.40 -47.73
N VAL A 435 26.53 13.02 -47.91
CA VAL A 435 26.40 14.48 -47.97
C VAL A 435 26.09 15.03 -46.59
N GLN A 436 27.05 15.76 -46.03
CA GLN A 436 26.86 16.58 -44.84
C GLN A 436 26.10 17.86 -45.23
N GLU A 437 24.87 17.99 -44.76
CA GLU A 437 24.01 19.14 -45.12
C GLU A 437 24.57 20.44 -44.53
N GLU A 438 25.22 20.37 -43.36
CA GLU A 438 25.85 21.50 -42.69
C GLU A 438 27.03 22.08 -43.48
N GLU A 439 27.79 21.22 -44.18
CA GLU A 439 28.98 21.63 -44.93
C GLU A 439 28.65 22.02 -46.38
N HIS A 440 27.74 21.28 -47.02
CA HIS A 440 27.48 21.43 -48.46
C HIS A 440 26.15 22.11 -48.79
N GLY A 441 25.30 22.32 -47.78
CA GLY A 441 24.02 23.02 -47.88
C GLY A 441 22.85 22.17 -48.39
N ALA A 442 21.64 22.56 -48.00
CA ALA A 442 20.39 21.88 -48.35
C ALA A 442 20.17 21.72 -49.87
N LYS A 443 20.60 22.71 -50.67
CA LYS A 443 20.54 22.65 -52.14
C LYS A 443 21.31 21.44 -52.69
N TRP A 444 22.55 21.26 -52.21
CA TRP A 444 23.39 20.16 -52.67
C TRP A 444 22.85 18.81 -52.19
N LYS A 445 22.39 18.71 -50.94
CA LYS A 445 21.76 17.49 -50.41
C LYS A 445 20.61 17.01 -51.30
N VAL A 446 19.63 17.88 -51.57
CA VAL A 446 18.47 17.53 -52.39
C VAL A 446 18.84 17.26 -53.84
N LEU A 447 19.77 18.03 -54.43
CA LEU A 447 20.24 17.78 -55.79
C LEU A 447 20.93 16.41 -55.90
N THR A 448 21.70 16.03 -54.89
CA THR A 448 22.45 14.78 -54.86
C THR A 448 21.52 13.57 -54.68
N GLU A 449 20.41 13.71 -53.93
CA GLU A 449 19.30 12.74 -53.94
C GLU A 449 18.72 12.53 -55.33
N GLU A 450 18.43 13.62 -56.06
CA GLU A 450 17.85 13.53 -57.40
C GLU A 450 18.85 12.96 -58.41
N ILE A 451 20.12 13.37 -58.38
CA ILE A 451 21.19 12.78 -59.20
C ILE A 451 21.29 11.28 -58.93
N THR A 452 21.29 10.87 -57.67
CA THR A 452 21.34 9.45 -57.29
C THR A 452 20.17 8.67 -57.88
N LYS A 453 18.94 9.19 -57.83
CA LYS A 453 17.78 8.53 -58.48
C LYS A 453 18.00 8.36 -59.98
N LEU A 454 18.54 9.37 -60.67
CA LEU A 454 18.80 9.29 -62.11
C LEU A 454 19.89 8.26 -62.43
N LEU A 455 20.97 8.21 -61.64
CA LEU A 455 22.06 7.24 -61.78
C LEU A 455 21.59 5.81 -61.49
N THR A 456 20.81 5.60 -60.43
CA THR A 456 20.22 4.29 -60.08
C THR A 456 19.32 3.78 -61.19
N ALA A 457 18.47 4.63 -61.78
CA ALA A 457 17.64 4.23 -62.91
C ALA A 457 18.48 3.75 -64.13
N HIS A 458 19.61 4.40 -64.42
CA HIS A 458 20.51 3.93 -65.47
C HIS A 458 21.20 2.61 -65.12
N TYR A 459 21.63 2.45 -63.87
CA TYR A 459 22.20 1.21 -63.36
C TYR A 459 21.23 0.02 -63.50
N GLU A 460 19.95 0.21 -63.13
CA GLU A 460 18.93 -0.84 -63.21
C GLU A 460 18.58 -1.24 -64.65
N CYS A 461 18.67 -0.31 -65.61
CA CYS A 461 18.46 -0.59 -67.03
C CYS A 461 19.64 -1.30 -67.71
N LEU A 462 20.83 -1.32 -67.07
CA LEU A 462 21.98 -2.09 -67.51
C LEU A 462 21.91 -3.49 -66.87
N LYS A 463 20.94 -4.30 -67.30
CA LYS A 463 20.84 -5.70 -66.84
C LYS A 463 21.97 -6.54 -67.40
#